data_AF-A0A1I2NIR3-F1
#
_entry.id   AF-A0A1I2NIR3-F1
#
_cell.length_a   1.000
_cell.length_b   1.000
_cell.length_c   1.000
_cell.angle_alpha   90.00
_cell.angle_beta   90.00
_cell.angle_gamma   90.00
#
_symmetry.space_group_name_H-M   'P 1'
#
loop_
_entity.id
_entity.type
_entity.pdbx_description
1 polymer ?
#
loop_
_entity_poly.entity_id
_entity_poly.type
_entity_poly.pdbx_seq_one_letter_code
_entity_poly.pdbx_strand_id
1 'polypeptide(L)'
;MVASKKHMDSYSFYKSLYDRELNRRIQLDNSINLPVTILTLIVGLNYYYLKNVGIRDINEILILDYSGFPVVSLLFLISLFFLIKSYNNLFRGFSYRNLAKPSEISNFQNELDNYNNQVDEKVTFESIIIKRLNKVSDNHILINDQRSIDLYRSRTFIILTLIASGLNIIILTIKTLQL
;
A
#
# COMPACT_ATOMS: atom_id res chain seq x y z
N MET A 1 7.18 -32.70 -29.75
CA MET A 1 6.41 -31.47 -30.08
C MET A 1 5.38 -31.08 -29.02
N VAL A 2 4.61 -32.02 -28.43
CA VAL A 2 3.60 -31.71 -27.39
C VAL A 2 4.18 -31.20 -26.06
N ALA A 3 5.33 -31.73 -25.61
CA ALA A 3 5.97 -31.30 -24.37
C ALA A 3 6.48 -29.84 -24.42
N SER A 4 7.07 -29.43 -25.56
CA SER A 4 7.54 -28.05 -25.78
C SER A 4 6.41 -27.03 -25.74
N LYS A 5 5.22 -27.38 -26.25
CA LYS A 5 4.04 -26.50 -26.20
C LYS A 5 3.52 -26.32 -24.77
N LYS A 6 3.41 -27.42 -24.00
CA LYS A 6 2.98 -27.40 -22.59
C LYS A 6 3.91 -26.57 -21.70
N HIS A 7 5.22 -26.63 -21.96
CA HIS A 7 6.21 -25.84 -21.22
C HIS A 7 6.09 -24.35 -21.56
N MET A 8 6.00 -23.99 -22.85
CA MET A 8 5.81 -22.59 -23.28
C MET A 8 4.51 -21.97 -22.74
N ASP A 9 3.44 -22.76 -22.66
CA ASP A 9 2.17 -22.38 -22.03
C ASP A 9 2.33 -22.17 -20.51
N SER A 10 3.20 -22.96 -19.87
CA SER A 10 3.49 -22.84 -18.43
C SER A 10 4.34 -21.59 -18.14
N TYR A 11 5.42 -21.35 -18.89
CA TYR A 11 6.25 -20.16 -18.73
C TYR A 11 5.44 -18.88 -18.92
N SER A 12 4.65 -18.81 -20.00
CA SER A 12 3.79 -17.65 -20.28
C SER A 12 2.76 -17.43 -19.17
N PHE A 13 2.16 -18.48 -18.64
CA PHE A 13 1.27 -18.40 -17.48
C PHE A 13 1.98 -17.82 -16.24
N TYR A 14 3.14 -18.36 -15.84
CA TYR A 14 3.85 -17.88 -14.66
C TYR A 14 4.41 -16.47 -14.81
N LYS A 15 4.84 -16.11 -16.03
CA LYS A 15 5.21 -14.74 -16.38
C LYS A 15 4.00 -13.80 -16.23
N SER A 16 2.82 -14.19 -16.70
CA SER A 16 1.62 -13.36 -16.58
C SER A 16 1.23 -13.11 -15.11
N LEU A 17 1.43 -14.09 -14.22
CA LEU A 17 1.24 -13.91 -12.78
C LEU A 17 2.23 -12.91 -12.21
N TYR A 18 3.52 -13.04 -12.55
CA TYR A 18 4.54 -12.09 -12.14
C TYR A 18 4.23 -10.66 -12.60
N ASP A 19 3.91 -10.49 -13.89
CA ASP A 19 3.57 -9.20 -14.48
C ASP A 19 2.33 -8.58 -13.80
N ARG A 20 1.32 -9.39 -13.46
CA ARG A 20 0.15 -8.95 -12.70
C ARG A 20 0.55 -8.42 -11.32
N GLU A 21 1.42 -9.09 -10.59
CA GLU A 21 1.86 -8.66 -9.26
C GLU A 21 2.73 -7.41 -9.30
N LEU A 22 3.54 -7.24 -10.35
CA LEU A 22 4.27 -6.01 -10.60
C LEU A 22 3.30 -4.84 -10.87
N ASN A 23 2.25 -5.07 -11.66
CA ASN A 23 1.22 -4.07 -11.90
C ASN A 23 0.43 -3.74 -10.63
N ARG A 24 0.10 -4.73 -9.79
CA ARG A 24 -0.54 -4.51 -8.49
C ARG A 24 0.30 -3.63 -7.58
N ARG A 25 1.62 -3.81 -7.56
CA ARG A 25 2.54 -2.93 -6.82
C ARG A 25 2.42 -1.48 -7.29
N ILE A 26 2.45 -1.23 -8.60
CA ILE A 26 2.31 0.13 -9.16
C ILE A 26 0.95 0.73 -8.81
N GLN A 27 -0.12 -0.05 -8.91
CA GLN A 27 -1.47 0.38 -8.52
C GLN A 27 -1.51 0.77 -7.04
N LEU A 28 -0.89 -0.01 -6.15
CA LEU A 28 -0.79 0.31 -4.72
C LEU A 28 -0.02 1.61 -4.49
N ASP A 29 1.10 1.82 -5.18
CA ASP A 29 1.89 3.07 -5.08
C ASP A 29 1.05 4.29 -5.51
N ASN A 30 0.30 4.18 -6.61
CA ASN A 30 -0.55 5.26 -7.11
C ASN A 30 -1.77 5.53 -6.23
N SER A 31 -2.26 4.50 -5.53
CA SER A 31 -3.51 4.56 -4.78
C SER A 31 -3.45 5.34 -3.46
N ILE A 32 -2.27 5.88 -3.13
CA ILE A 32 -1.95 6.64 -1.90
C ILE A 32 -2.25 8.12 -2.06
N ASN A 33 -2.19 8.65 -3.29
CA ASN A 33 -2.40 10.08 -3.57
C ASN A 33 -3.75 10.59 -3.07
N LEU A 34 -4.82 9.81 -3.29
CA LEU A 34 -6.17 10.18 -2.85
C LEU A 34 -6.27 10.23 -1.31
N PRO A 35 -5.88 9.19 -0.54
CA PRO A 35 -5.76 9.27 0.92
C PRO A 35 -5.00 10.50 1.43
N VAL A 36 -3.83 10.79 0.88
CA VAL A 36 -3.01 11.96 1.28
C VAL A 36 -3.76 13.27 1.03
N THR A 37 -4.40 13.39 -0.14
CA THR A 37 -5.19 14.57 -0.50
C THR A 37 -6.32 14.79 0.49
N ILE A 38 -7.08 13.74 0.81
CA ILE A 38 -8.20 13.84 1.75
C ILE A 38 -7.72 14.20 3.16
N LEU A 39 -6.66 13.56 3.66
CA LEU A 39 -6.07 13.90 4.97
C LEU A 39 -5.62 15.36 5.02
N THR A 40 -5.03 15.88 3.94
CA THR A 40 -4.64 17.30 3.83
C THR A 40 -5.85 18.23 3.90
N LEU A 41 -6.94 17.89 3.20
CA LEU A 41 -8.19 18.65 3.26
C LEU A 41 -8.81 18.64 4.66
N ILE A 42 -8.79 17.50 5.35
CA ILE A 42 -9.27 17.40 6.74
C ILE A 42 -8.49 18.37 7.63
N VAL A 43 -7.16 18.40 7.54
CA VAL A 43 -6.32 19.33 8.32
C VAL A 43 -6.68 20.77 8.01
N GLY A 44 -6.75 21.14 6.72
CA GLY A 44 -7.06 22.51 6.30
C GLY A 44 -8.44 22.97 6.76
N LEU A 45 -9.45 22.11 6.65
CA LEU A 45 -10.82 22.40 7.05
C LEU A 45 -10.96 22.57 8.58
N ASN A 46 -10.36 21.67 9.37
CA ASN A 46 -10.36 21.81 10.83
C ASN A 46 -9.57 23.04 11.28
N TYR A 47 -8.41 23.33 10.66
CA TYR A 47 -7.63 24.53 10.95
C TYR A 47 -8.42 25.82 10.66
N TYR A 48 -9.04 25.91 9.48
CA TYR A 48 -9.85 27.06 9.10
C TYR A 48 -10.98 27.28 10.12
N TYR A 49 -11.67 26.22 10.50
CA TYR A 49 -12.80 26.31 11.42
C TYR A 49 -12.36 26.73 12.83
N LEU A 50 -11.28 26.14 13.35
CA LEU A 50 -10.69 26.53 14.63
C LEU A 50 -10.28 28.00 14.66
N LYS A 51 -9.67 28.49 13.57
CA LYS A 51 -9.19 29.87 13.47
C LYS A 51 -10.33 30.89 13.43
N ASN A 52 -11.39 30.62 12.68
CA ASN A 52 -12.41 31.63 12.36
C ASN A 52 -13.68 31.52 13.21
N VAL A 53 -13.97 30.34 13.74
CA VAL A 53 -15.19 30.07 14.52
C VAL A 53 -14.85 29.63 15.94
N GLY A 54 -13.77 28.86 16.08
CA GLY A 54 -13.47 28.11 17.30
C GLY A 54 -12.82 28.87 18.44
N ILE A 55 -12.52 30.19 18.39
CA ILE A 55 -11.95 30.91 19.55
C ILE A 55 -12.46 32.36 19.53
N ARG A 56 -13.47 32.69 20.36
CA ARG A 56 -13.93 34.07 20.55
C ARG A 56 -13.50 34.64 21.90
N ASP A 57 -13.54 33.84 22.97
CA ASP A 57 -13.07 34.26 24.29
C ASP A 57 -12.50 33.06 25.08
N ILE A 58 -11.28 33.19 25.61
CA ILE A 58 -10.59 32.13 26.39
C ILE A 58 -11.33 31.82 27.70
N ASN A 59 -12.08 32.80 28.22
CA ASN A 59 -12.77 32.71 29.51
C ASN A 59 -14.10 31.93 29.45
N GLU A 60 -14.63 31.66 28.25
CA GLU A 60 -15.87 30.88 28.05
C GLU A 60 -15.61 29.48 27.49
N ILE A 61 -14.35 29.06 27.37
CA ILE A 61 -13.98 27.73 26.86
C ILE A 61 -14.45 26.66 27.85
N LEU A 62 -15.59 26.03 27.57
CA LEU A 62 -15.98 24.81 28.24
C LEU A 62 -15.20 23.65 27.62
N ILE A 63 -14.60 22.80 28.46
CA ILE A 63 -13.88 21.58 28.04
C ILE A 63 -14.75 20.71 27.11
N LEU A 64 -16.08 20.77 27.26
CA LEU A 64 -17.04 20.05 26.43
C LEU A 64 -17.07 20.52 24.97
N ASP A 65 -16.74 21.78 24.68
CA ASP A 65 -16.85 22.38 23.34
C ASP A 65 -15.82 21.81 22.37
N TYR A 66 -14.63 21.44 22.86
CA TYR A 66 -13.53 20.94 22.02
C TYR A 66 -13.30 19.43 22.17
N SER A 67 -14.14 18.73 22.93
CA SER A 67 -14.04 17.30 23.22
C SER A 67 -14.05 16.41 21.95
N GLY A 68 -14.57 16.90 20.82
CA GLY A 68 -14.54 16.21 19.52
C GLY A 68 -13.18 16.21 18.82
N PHE A 69 -12.33 17.23 19.05
CA PHE A 69 -11.02 17.32 18.37
C PHE A 69 -10.04 16.21 18.75
N PRO A 70 -9.94 15.76 20.02
CA PRO A 70 -9.17 14.58 20.38
C PRO A 70 -9.60 13.32 19.61
N VAL A 71 -10.90 13.11 19.40
CA VAL A 71 -11.42 11.96 18.64
C VAL A 71 -11.02 12.05 17.17
N VAL A 72 -11.21 13.22 16.55
CA VAL A 72 -10.79 13.47 15.16
C VAL A 72 -9.28 13.25 15.00
N SER A 73 -8.48 13.77 15.95
CA SER A 73 -7.02 13.64 15.93
C SER A 73 -6.57 12.19 16.06
N LEU A 74 -7.21 11.42 16.95
CA LEU A 74 -6.90 10.00 17.13
C LEU A 74 -7.20 9.20 15.85
N LEU A 75 -8.38 9.36 15.25
CA LEU A 75 -8.75 8.69 14.00
C LEU A 75 -7.83 9.07 12.84
N PHE A 76 -7.47 10.36 12.76
CA PHE A 76 -6.51 10.88 11.79
C PHE A 76 -5.14 10.21 11.94
N LEU A 77 -4.61 10.13 13.15
CA LEU A 77 -3.31 9.50 13.42
C LEU A 77 -3.32 8.00 13.11
N ILE A 78 -4.40 7.29 13.43
CA ILE A 78 -4.56 5.88 13.08
C ILE A 78 -4.58 5.70 11.55
N SER A 79 -5.32 6.56 10.84
CA SER A 79 -5.35 6.54 9.38
C SER A 79 -3.96 6.76 8.77
N LEU A 80 -3.25 7.76 9.27
CA LEU A 80 -1.90 8.13 8.84
C LEU A 80 -0.91 6.99 9.11
N PHE A 81 -0.98 6.35 10.27
CA PHE A 81 -0.15 5.19 10.62
C PHE A 81 -0.32 4.07 9.58
N PHE A 82 -1.55 3.68 9.27
CA PHE A 82 -1.81 2.64 8.27
C PHE A 82 -1.40 3.05 6.86
N LEU A 83 -1.53 4.33 6.51
CA LEU A 83 -1.10 4.87 5.23
C LEU A 83 0.41 4.74 5.04
N ILE A 84 1.18 5.21 6.03
CA ILE A 84 2.65 5.14 6.02
C ILE A 84 3.12 3.68 6.04
N LYS A 85 2.44 2.83 6.81
CA LYS A 85 2.73 1.38 6.84
C LYS A 85 2.49 0.74 5.47
N SER A 86 1.40 1.06 4.78
CA SER A 86 1.10 0.55 3.43
C SER A 86 2.07 1.09 2.38
N TYR A 87 2.48 2.36 2.49
CA TYR A 87 3.35 2.99 1.50
C TYR A 87 4.80 2.50 1.57
N ASN A 88 5.37 2.46 2.77
CA ASN A 88 6.80 2.25 2.94
C ASN A 88 7.16 1.44 4.19
N ASN A 89 6.21 0.63 4.71
CA ASN A 89 6.43 -0.21 5.87
C ASN A 89 7.02 0.55 7.08
N LEU A 90 6.45 1.73 7.39
CA LEU A 90 6.97 2.62 8.44
C LEU A 90 8.45 3.00 8.21
N PHE A 91 8.75 3.48 7.01
CA PHE A 91 10.08 3.92 6.56
C PHE A 91 11.14 2.82 6.41
N ARG A 92 10.78 1.54 6.62
CA ARG A 92 11.70 0.41 6.46
C ARG A 92 11.86 -0.06 5.01
N GLY A 93 10.91 0.29 4.14
CA GLY A 93 10.85 -0.27 2.79
C GLY A 93 10.28 -1.69 2.75
N PHE A 94 10.01 -2.13 1.53
CA PHE A 94 9.55 -3.49 1.23
C PHE A 94 10.68 -4.27 0.54
N SER A 95 10.91 -5.48 1.03
CA SER A 95 11.92 -6.40 0.49
C SER A 95 11.40 -7.16 -0.72
N TYR A 96 11.05 -6.43 -1.79
CA TYR A 96 10.66 -7.03 -3.06
C TYR A 96 11.85 -7.73 -3.69
N ARG A 97 11.73 -9.04 -3.91
CA ARG A 97 12.72 -9.82 -4.65
C ARG A 97 12.61 -9.50 -6.13
N ASN A 98 13.76 -9.43 -6.80
CA ASN A 98 13.83 -9.27 -8.25
C ASN A 98 14.40 -10.52 -8.90
N LEU A 99 14.18 -10.64 -10.20
CA LEU A 99 14.91 -11.57 -11.03
C LEU A 99 16.40 -11.17 -11.07
N ALA A 100 17.25 -12.14 -11.38
CA ALA A 100 18.67 -11.90 -11.62
C ALA A 100 18.85 -10.96 -12.81
N LYS A 101 20.03 -10.34 -12.93
CA LYS A 101 20.30 -9.44 -14.06
C LYS A 101 20.22 -10.21 -15.38
N PRO A 102 19.78 -9.59 -16.49
CA PRO A 102 19.75 -10.27 -17.79
C PRO A 102 21.09 -10.90 -18.19
N SER A 103 22.21 -10.24 -17.87
CA SER A 103 23.56 -10.77 -18.08
C SER A 103 23.83 -12.05 -17.28
N GLU A 104 23.40 -12.09 -16.01
CA GLU A 104 23.55 -13.27 -15.15
C GLU A 104 22.67 -14.43 -15.64
N ILE A 105 21.45 -14.13 -16.10
CA ILE A 105 20.54 -15.12 -16.68
C ILE A 105 21.13 -15.69 -17.98
N SER A 106 21.70 -14.85 -18.84
CA SER A 106 22.33 -15.27 -20.09
C SER A 106 23.58 -16.11 -19.85
N ASN A 107 24.44 -15.71 -18.91
CA ASN A 107 25.61 -16.51 -18.53
C ASN A 107 25.19 -17.87 -17.98
N PHE A 108 24.19 -17.89 -17.09
CA PHE A 108 23.62 -19.13 -16.56
C PHE A 108 23.10 -20.06 -17.67
N GLN A 109 22.43 -19.51 -18.68
CA GLN A 109 21.95 -20.29 -19.82
C GLN A 109 23.08 -20.96 -20.60
N ASN A 110 24.20 -20.25 -20.81
CA ASN A 110 25.38 -20.78 -21.50
C ASN A 110 26.13 -21.84 -20.67
N GLU A 111 26.11 -21.72 -19.35
CA GLU A 111 26.75 -22.67 -18.42
C GLU A 111 25.88 -23.91 -18.17
N LEU A 112 24.60 -23.87 -18.51
CA LEU A 112 23.64 -24.93 -18.19
C LEU A 112 23.99 -26.27 -18.84
N ASP A 113 24.47 -26.26 -20.09
CA ASP A 113 24.86 -27.48 -20.79
C ASP A 113 26.08 -28.14 -20.12
N ASN A 114 27.03 -27.34 -19.66
CA ASN A 114 28.19 -27.83 -18.90
C ASN A 114 27.74 -28.44 -17.56
N TYR A 115 26.81 -27.79 -16.86
CA TYR A 115 26.24 -28.31 -15.62
C TYR A 115 25.50 -29.64 -15.85
N ASN A 116 24.65 -29.72 -16.88
CA ASN A 116 23.87 -30.91 -17.19
C ASN A 116 24.73 -32.11 -17.62
N ASN A 117 25.97 -31.90 -18.04
CA ASN A 117 26.92 -32.98 -18.34
C ASN A 117 27.61 -33.54 -17.09
N GLN A 118 27.46 -32.89 -15.93
CA GLN A 118 28.06 -33.28 -14.65
C GLN A 118 27.07 -33.92 -13.68
N VAL A 119 25.78 -34.00 -14.04
CA VAL A 119 24.71 -34.52 -13.18
C VAL A 119 23.86 -35.56 -13.91
N ASP A 120 23.36 -36.54 -13.16
CA ASP A 120 22.48 -37.59 -13.71
C ASP A 120 21.09 -37.04 -14.04
N GLU A 121 20.56 -36.14 -13.20
CA GLU A 121 19.26 -35.51 -13.41
C GLU A 121 19.42 -34.12 -14.06
N LYS A 122 19.17 -34.08 -15.37
CA LYS A 122 19.29 -32.85 -16.15
C LYS A 122 18.11 -31.91 -15.91
N VAL A 123 18.41 -30.62 -15.87
CA VAL A 123 17.44 -29.55 -15.69
C VAL A 123 17.36 -28.68 -16.93
N THR A 124 16.17 -28.18 -17.24
CA THR A 124 15.97 -27.25 -18.36
C THR A 124 16.03 -25.81 -17.86
N PHE A 125 16.52 -24.92 -18.71
CA PHE A 125 16.54 -23.48 -18.41
C PHE A 125 15.14 -22.99 -18.04
N GLU A 126 14.14 -23.41 -18.81
CA GLU A 126 12.74 -23.04 -18.62
C GLU A 126 12.19 -23.46 -17.26
N SER A 127 12.49 -24.68 -16.79
CA SER A 127 11.99 -25.15 -15.48
C SER A 127 12.59 -24.33 -14.33
N ILE A 128 13.86 -23.94 -14.45
CA ILE A 128 14.55 -23.11 -13.46
C ILE A 128 14.00 -21.69 -13.45
N ILE A 129 13.77 -21.11 -14.63
CA ILE A 129 13.16 -19.78 -14.76
C ILE A 129 11.74 -19.79 -14.20
N ILE A 130 10.92 -20.79 -14.50
CA ILE A 130 9.57 -20.95 -13.92
C ILE A 130 9.65 -21.01 -12.38
N LYS A 131 10.56 -21.81 -11.83
CA LYS A 131 10.77 -21.89 -10.37
C LYS A 131 11.16 -20.54 -9.77
N ARG A 132 12.00 -19.77 -10.47
CA ARG A 132 12.41 -18.43 -10.04
C ARG A 132 11.27 -17.42 -10.12
N LEU A 133 10.48 -17.44 -11.19
CA LEU A 133 9.28 -16.62 -11.34
C LEU A 133 8.31 -16.87 -10.19
N ASN A 134 8.00 -18.14 -9.88
CA ASN A 134 7.15 -18.49 -8.73
C ASN A 134 7.66 -17.91 -7.43
N LYS A 135 8.94 -18.12 -7.11
CA LYS A 135 9.54 -17.61 -5.86
C LYS A 135 9.46 -16.08 -5.74
N VAL A 136 9.61 -15.37 -6.86
CA VAL A 136 9.49 -13.90 -6.89
C VAL A 136 8.03 -13.47 -6.77
N SER A 137 7.14 -14.09 -7.55
CA SER A 137 5.69 -13.83 -7.50
C SER A 137 5.12 -14.06 -6.10
N ASP A 138 5.44 -15.16 -5.43
CA ASP A 138 4.98 -15.46 -4.07
C ASP A 138 5.41 -14.36 -3.09
N ASN A 139 6.66 -13.89 -3.20
CA ASN A 139 7.13 -12.78 -2.38
C ASN A 139 6.38 -11.47 -2.66
N HIS A 140 6.07 -11.18 -3.93
CA HIS A 140 5.32 -9.99 -4.30
C HIS A 140 3.86 -10.07 -3.82
N ILE A 141 3.22 -11.24 -3.93
CA ILE A 141 1.85 -11.48 -3.44
C ILE A 141 1.76 -11.18 -1.94
N LEU A 142 2.64 -11.79 -1.14
CA LEU A 142 2.63 -11.60 0.32
C LEU A 142 2.77 -10.12 0.71
N ILE A 143 3.66 -9.39 0.04
CA ILE A 143 3.86 -7.97 0.30
C ILE A 143 2.64 -7.16 -0.16
N ASN A 144 2.19 -7.38 -1.39
CA ASN A 144 1.08 -6.63 -1.99
C ASN A 144 -0.24 -6.83 -1.23
N ASP A 145 -0.51 -8.04 -0.74
CA ASP A 145 -1.70 -8.34 0.05
C ASP A 145 -1.68 -7.60 1.38
N GLN A 146 -0.54 -7.63 2.09
CA GLN A 146 -0.40 -6.87 3.34
C GLN A 146 -0.55 -5.36 3.12
N ARG A 147 0.05 -4.82 2.06
CA ARG A 147 -0.08 -3.42 1.67
C ARG A 147 -1.52 -3.04 1.37
N SER A 148 -2.24 -3.89 0.64
CA SER A 148 -3.65 -3.71 0.31
C SER A 148 -4.52 -3.65 1.57
N ILE A 149 -4.29 -4.56 2.53
CA ILE A 149 -5.01 -4.58 3.81
C ILE A 149 -4.75 -3.30 4.61
N ASP A 150 -3.49 -2.88 4.74
CA ASP A 150 -3.15 -1.67 5.48
C ASP A 150 -3.73 -0.42 4.79
N LEU A 151 -3.75 -0.36 3.46
CA LEU A 151 -4.37 0.73 2.72
C LEU A 151 -5.90 0.78 2.92
N TYR A 152 -6.55 -0.38 2.89
CA TYR A 152 -7.97 -0.50 3.18
C TYR A 152 -8.29 0.04 4.58
N ARG A 153 -7.51 -0.37 5.59
CA ARG A 153 -7.65 0.14 6.96
C ARG A 153 -7.46 1.66 7.02
N SER A 154 -6.42 2.19 6.36
CA SER A 154 -6.20 3.64 6.28
C SER A 154 -7.45 4.37 5.74
N ARG A 155 -8.01 3.90 4.62
CA ARG A 155 -9.22 4.47 4.00
C ARG A 155 -10.43 4.41 4.92
N THR A 156 -10.63 3.30 5.64
CA THR A 156 -11.69 3.20 6.64
C THR A 156 -11.55 4.28 7.70
N PHE A 157 -10.36 4.48 8.25
CA PHE A 157 -10.13 5.53 9.24
C PHE A 157 -10.22 6.95 8.64
N ILE A 158 -9.90 7.17 7.36
CA ILE A 158 -10.17 8.45 6.69
C ILE A 158 -11.66 8.75 6.71
N ILE A 159 -12.50 7.78 6.33
CA ILE A 159 -13.96 7.95 6.31
C ILE A 159 -14.47 8.28 7.73
N LEU A 160 -14.01 7.56 8.74
CA LEU A 160 -14.36 7.83 10.13
C LEU A 160 -13.91 9.22 10.58
N THR A 161 -12.71 9.65 10.18
CA THR A 161 -12.16 10.98 10.49
C THR A 161 -13.00 12.08 9.84
N LEU A 162 -13.43 11.90 8.58
CA LEU A 162 -14.32 12.82 7.88
C LEU A 162 -15.66 12.98 8.60
N ILE A 163 -16.29 11.87 8.97
CA ILE A 163 -17.58 11.87 9.68
C ILE A 163 -17.42 12.58 11.03
N ALA A 164 -16.41 12.20 11.82
CA ALA A 164 -16.14 12.81 13.12
C ALA A 164 -15.87 14.31 13.00
N SER A 165 -15.10 14.72 11.98
CA SER A 165 -14.80 16.13 11.72
C SER A 165 -16.05 16.92 11.33
N GLY A 166 -16.88 16.39 10.43
CA GLY A 166 -18.13 17.01 10.03
C GLY A 166 -19.09 17.19 11.21
N LEU A 167 -19.27 16.15 12.03
CA LEU A 167 -20.10 16.22 13.24
C LEU A 167 -19.57 17.26 14.23
N ASN A 168 -18.25 17.28 14.46
CA ASN A 168 -17.63 18.24 15.38
C ASN A 168 -17.89 19.70 14.91
N ILE A 169 -17.73 19.95 13.62
CA ILE A 169 -17.97 21.28 13.03
C ILE A 169 -19.44 21.69 13.15
N ILE A 170 -20.38 20.78 12.86
CA ILE A 170 -21.82 21.05 12.99
C ILE A 170 -22.18 21.40 14.43
N ILE A 171 -21.70 20.61 15.41
CA ILE A 171 -21.96 20.84 16.84
C ILE A 171 -21.45 22.23 17.25
N LEU A 172 -20.22 22.56 16.87
CA LEU A 172 -19.63 23.87 17.17
C LEU A 172 -20.40 25.01 16.49
N THR A 173 -20.89 24.81 15.27
CA THR A 173 -21.64 25.84 14.53
C THR A 173 -22.96 26.13 15.24
N ILE A 174 -23.70 25.08 15.63
CA ILE A 174 -24.96 25.21 16.36
C ILE A 174 -24.74 25.95 17.67
N LYS A 175 -23.71 25.57 18.45
CA LYS A 175 -23.37 26.27 19.70
C LYS A 175 -23.07 27.75 19.46
N THR A 176 -22.30 28.06 18.41
CA THR A 176 -21.94 29.44 18.07
C THR A 176 -23.15 30.27 17.59
N LEU A 177 -24.21 29.64 17.07
CA LEU A 177 -25.45 30.32 16.67
C LEU A 177 -26.47 30.48 17.81
N GLN A 178 -26.35 29.69 18.87
CA GLN A 178 -27.23 29.74 20.05
C GLN A 178 -26.72 30.73 21.13
N LEU A 179 -25.46 31.13 21.04
CA LEU A 179 -24.85 32.26 21.74
C LEU A 179 -25.08 33.56 20.96
#